data_AF-A0A1B7NWT3-F1
#
_entry.id   AF-A0A1B7NWT3-F1
#
_cell.length_a   1.000
_cell.length_b   1.000
_cell.length_c   1.000
_cell.angle_alpha   90.00
_cell.angle_beta   90.00
_cell.angle_gamma   90.00
#
_symmetry.space_group_name_H-M   'P 1'
#
loop_
_entity.id
_entity.type
_entity.pdbx_description
1 polymer ?
#
loop_
_entity_poly.entity_id
_entity_poly.type
_entity_poly.pdbx_seq_one_letter_code
_entity_poly.pdbx_strand_id
1 'polypeptide(L)'
;MPDRGLTPIRVRGKRHRDLGTLKAQTQANNEYISCHLSTKRIKRKFREQVLPSRYDLKAVKAVKVDGAKICNLEALPAELIEKIFLDSLELNLARASPRFGAILSRKRIYKILTFLAFFNDSKPNDNTGSDYISKIVRPLTYGSLSISAQVSLQKDVLSCRWFNLPLLKECQRDMFSAALQKFVYGPEPCGIEIVLDPKARDALNNHLDEDPVHWNTTLKVTGSCNKSGDLHISCTTIAFTSETAATVQFLPVAVRAIPDKFFDQPWKFRLLHHLLLFTPYGFMPNAPKYNNALPPLPLLDISRERIQDCIYHAIMQKNIWILTEFLAWDERAHREVRKTRSYGYEIRGDYFIAAVKQSENPGLLQVLLRAHAESIPYDDPDITAWALRQKNHKFGQWLLRYMIEVPARRRDGHPLFSGGWALRQERGGGHDFPDDPDCYVWWDDFEKYVKNRLPTGQMG
;
A
#
# COMPACT_ATOMS: atom_id res chain seq x y z
N MET A 1 -4.72 45.61 -58.80
CA MET A 1 -4.14 45.30 -57.47
C MET A 1 -5.27 45.38 -56.45
N PRO A 2 -5.88 44.24 -56.05
CA PRO A 2 -7.02 44.23 -55.14
C PRO A 2 -6.57 44.02 -53.69
N ASP A 3 -7.12 44.81 -52.78
CA ASP A 3 -6.99 44.61 -51.33
C ASP A 3 -8.40 44.54 -50.72
N ARG A 4 -8.82 43.34 -50.32
CA ARG A 4 -10.05 42.97 -49.57
C ARG A 4 -9.79 41.58 -48.98
N GLY A 5 -10.12 41.23 -47.75
CA GLY A 5 -10.72 41.91 -46.61
C GLY A 5 -10.66 40.92 -45.43
N LEU A 6 -10.30 41.40 -44.25
CA LEU A 6 -10.16 40.61 -43.02
C LEU A 6 -11.54 40.27 -42.43
N THR A 7 -11.75 39.00 -42.06
CA THR A 7 -12.95 38.55 -41.33
C THR A 7 -12.83 38.81 -39.81
N PRO A 8 -13.93 39.18 -39.12
CA PRO A 8 -13.88 39.66 -37.75
C PRO A 8 -14.03 38.55 -36.68
N ILE A 9 -13.29 38.71 -35.59
CA ILE A 9 -13.31 37.86 -34.38
C ILE A 9 -14.52 38.24 -33.51
N ARG A 10 -15.40 37.29 -33.19
CA ARG A 10 -16.55 37.47 -32.28
C ARG A 10 -16.17 37.03 -30.86
N VAL A 11 -15.93 38.01 -29.99
CA VAL A 11 -15.72 37.80 -28.54
C VAL A 11 -17.07 37.65 -27.84
N ARG A 12 -17.27 36.55 -27.11
CA ARG A 12 -18.51 36.24 -26.38
C ARG A 12 -18.56 37.03 -25.05
N GLY A 13 -19.30 38.13 -25.04
CA GLY A 13 -19.47 39.01 -23.89
C GLY A 13 -20.36 38.44 -22.77
N LYS A 14 -19.93 38.70 -21.53
CA LYS A 14 -20.62 38.53 -20.24
C LYS A 14 -22.02 39.18 -20.27
N ARG A 15 -23.03 38.51 -19.69
CA ARG A 15 -24.31 39.15 -19.34
C ARG A 15 -24.25 39.68 -17.91
N HIS A 16 -24.32 41.00 -17.80
CA HIS A 16 -24.55 41.72 -16.55
C HIS A 16 -26.05 41.77 -16.24
N ARG A 17 -26.35 41.87 -14.94
CA ARG A 17 -27.69 41.96 -14.32
C ARG A 17 -28.38 43.26 -14.68
N ASP A 18 -29.71 43.22 -14.79
CA ASP A 18 -30.57 44.38 -14.58
C ASP A 18 -31.46 44.13 -13.36
N LEU A 19 -31.39 45.08 -12.41
CA LEU A 19 -32.31 45.26 -11.30
C LEU A 19 -33.42 46.23 -11.76
N GLY A 20 -34.67 45.90 -11.44
CA GLY A 20 -35.84 46.77 -11.61
C GLY A 20 -36.85 46.59 -10.47
N THR A 21 -36.54 47.23 -9.35
CA THR A 21 -37.39 47.99 -8.40
C THR A 21 -38.83 47.52 -8.03
N LEU A 22 -38.94 47.02 -6.78
CA LEU A 22 -39.93 47.26 -5.71
C LEU A 22 -41.43 47.49 -6.03
N LYS A 23 -42.29 46.69 -5.37
CA LYS A 23 -43.24 47.20 -4.35
C LYS A 23 -43.59 46.12 -3.32
N ALA A 24 -43.62 46.54 -2.07
CA ALA A 24 -43.78 45.75 -0.86
C ALA A 24 -45.23 45.35 -0.59
N GLN A 25 -45.41 44.20 0.07
CA GLN A 25 -46.44 44.02 1.09
C GLN A 25 -46.01 42.93 2.08
N THR A 26 -46.11 43.29 3.35
CA THR A 26 -45.67 42.57 4.55
C THR A 26 -46.86 41.81 5.15
N GLN A 27 -46.56 40.82 6.02
CA GLN A 27 -47.42 40.12 6.99
C GLN A 27 -48.19 38.90 6.45
N ALA A 28 -48.25 37.74 7.10
CA ALA A 28 -47.71 37.25 8.36
C ALA A 28 -47.85 35.71 8.46
N ASN A 29 -47.21 35.15 9.50
CA ASN A 29 -47.54 33.94 10.26
C ASN A 29 -46.85 32.60 9.94
N ASN A 30 -46.13 32.16 10.99
CA ASN A 30 -46.09 30.83 11.63
C ASN A 30 -45.70 29.61 10.77
N GLU A 31 -45.03 28.58 11.26
CA GLU A 31 -44.32 28.19 12.48
C GLU A 31 -43.75 26.80 12.12
N TYR A 32 -42.61 26.42 12.71
CA TYR A 32 -42.15 25.04 12.90
C TYR A 32 -42.29 24.01 11.77
N ILE A 33 -41.16 23.64 11.14
CA ILE A 33 -40.99 22.30 10.54
C ILE A 33 -39.82 21.57 11.19
N SER A 34 -40.20 20.52 11.90
CA SER A 34 -39.41 19.43 12.45
C SER A 34 -38.56 18.72 11.38
N CYS A 35 -37.26 18.58 11.64
CA CYS A 35 -36.34 17.78 10.84
C CYS A 35 -36.32 16.33 11.37
N HIS A 36 -37.18 15.46 10.84
CA HIS A 36 -37.01 14.01 10.92
C HIS A 36 -36.54 13.46 9.57
N LEU A 37 -35.25 13.15 9.48
CA LEU A 37 -34.64 12.33 8.43
C LEU A 37 -34.98 10.86 8.68
N SER A 38 -35.74 10.23 7.78
CA SER A 38 -35.93 8.78 7.74
C SER A 38 -35.87 8.26 6.30
N THR A 39 -34.72 7.65 6.01
CA THR A 39 -34.46 6.49 5.15
C THR A 39 -35.57 6.03 4.18
N LYS A 40 -35.32 6.17 2.87
CA LYS A 40 -35.84 5.22 1.87
C LYS A 40 -34.79 4.79 0.84
N ARG A 41 -34.48 3.49 0.93
CA ARG A 41 -33.81 2.61 -0.06
C ARG A 41 -34.45 2.75 -1.45
N ILE A 42 -33.65 2.97 -2.47
CA ILE A 42 -34.06 2.81 -3.87
C ILE A 42 -33.66 1.41 -4.34
N LYS A 43 -34.63 0.48 -4.38
CA LYS A 43 -34.52 -0.81 -5.07
C LYS A 43 -34.84 -0.58 -6.56
N ARG A 44 -33.86 -0.75 -7.44
CA ARG A 44 -34.06 -0.82 -8.91
C ARG A 44 -34.74 -2.16 -9.25
N LYS A 45 -35.86 -2.08 -9.96
CA LYS A 45 -36.61 -3.24 -10.46
C LYS A 45 -35.88 -3.92 -11.62
N PHE A 46 -35.69 -5.22 -11.46
CA PHE A 46 -35.41 -6.22 -12.49
C PHE A 46 -36.63 -6.32 -13.42
N ARG A 47 -36.44 -6.42 -14.74
CA ARG A 47 -37.51 -6.72 -15.69
C ARG A 47 -37.15 -8.01 -16.42
N GLU A 48 -37.79 -9.09 -16.02
CA GLU A 48 -37.78 -10.39 -16.68
C GLU A 48 -38.61 -10.39 -17.97
N GLN A 49 -38.30 -11.37 -18.80
CA GLN A 49 -38.65 -11.54 -20.20
C GLN A 49 -40.12 -11.91 -20.40
N VAL A 50 -40.73 -11.43 -21.49
CA VAL A 50 -41.98 -11.97 -22.05
C VAL A 50 -41.75 -12.18 -23.55
N LEU A 51 -41.99 -13.42 -24.02
CA LEU A 51 -41.94 -13.82 -25.43
C LEU A 51 -42.95 -13.04 -26.29
N PRO A 52 -42.66 -12.73 -27.57
CA PRO A 52 -43.69 -12.27 -28.49
C PRO A 52 -44.35 -13.45 -29.21
N SER A 53 -45.68 -13.53 -29.05
CA SER A 53 -46.60 -14.28 -29.90
C SER A 53 -46.54 -13.78 -31.35
N ARG A 54 -46.66 -14.71 -32.30
CA ARG A 54 -46.85 -14.46 -33.73
C ARG A 54 -48.13 -13.66 -33.99
N TYR A 55 -48.20 -13.05 -35.18
CA TYR A 55 -49.22 -12.13 -35.74
C TYR A 55 -49.02 -10.64 -35.40
N ASP A 56 -48.16 -9.95 -36.15
CA ASP A 56 -48.64 -8.98 -37.16
C ASP A 56 -47.46 -8.38 -37.95
N LEU A 57 -47.30 -8.85 -39.18
CA LEU A 57 -46.40 -8.30 -40.18
C LEU A 57 -47.14 -7.18 -40.92
N LYS A 58 -46.91 -5.93 -40.51
CA LYS A 58 -46.77 -4.72 -41.35
C LYS A 58 -47.01 -3.46 -40.51
N ALA A 59 -46.20 -2.44 -40.76
CA ALA A 59 -46.34 -1.06 -40.30
C ALA A 59 -45.91 -0.73 -38.85
N VAL A 60 -44.60 -0.81 -38.60
CA VAL A 60 -43.95 0.21 -37.76
C VAL A 60 -42.80 0.78 -38.56
N LYS A 61 -43.01 2.00 -39.05
CA LYS A 61 -41.98 2.82 -39.71
C LYS A 61 -40.75 2.87 -38.83
N ALA A 62 -39.60 2.53 -39.42
CA ALA A 62 -38.29 2.64 -38.82
C ALA A 62 -38.07 4.07 -38.29
N VAL A 63 -38.22 4.24 -36.98
CA VAL A 63 -37.50 5.30 -36.27
C VAL A 63 -36.05 4.86 -36.30
N LYS A 64 -35.31 5.32 -37.32
CA LYS A 64 -33.84 5.32 -37.29
C LYS A 64 -33.44 6.11 -36.05
N VAL A 65 -33.16 5.40 -34.96
CA VAL A 65 -32.30 5.95 -33.91
C VAL A 65 -30.97 6.17 -34.63
N ASP A 66 -30.61 7.43 -34.85
CA ASP A 66 -29.30 7.80 -35.37
C ASP A 66 -28.27 7.04 -34.54
N GLY A 67 -27.64 6.04 -35.17
CA GLY A 67 -26.63 5.23 -34.54
C GLY A 67 -25.55 6.16 -34.02
N ALA A 68 -25.28 6.12 -32.72
CA ALA A 68 -24.20 6.88 -32.12
C ALA A 68 -22.97 6.67 -32.99
N LYS A 69 -22.51 7.74 -33.66
CA LYS A 69 -21.35 7.69 -34.57
C LYS A 69 -20.16 7.29 -33.72
N ILE A 70 -19.83 6.01 -33.74
CA ILE A 70 -18.63 5.45 -33.12
C ILE A 70 -17.46 6.21 -33.73
N CYS A 71 -16.65 6.86 -32.89
CA CYS A 71 -15.50 7.60 -33.40
C CYS A 71 -14.50 6.62 -34.04
N ASN A 72 -13.72 7.07 -35.02
CA ASN A 72 -12.79 6.20 -35.76
C ASN A 72 -11.82 5.45 -34.82
N LEU A 73 -11.45 6.06 -33.68
CA LEU A 73 -10.60 5.43 -32.66
C LEU A 73 -11.31 4.30 -31.90
N GLU A 74 -12.61 4.46 -31.61
CA GLU A 74 -13.42 3.40 -31.00
C GLU A 74 -13.73 2.25 -31.98
N ALA A 75 -13.73 2.53 -33.28
CA ALA A 75 -13.94 1.53 -34.32
C ALA A 75 -12.73 0.60 -34.52
N LEU A 76 -11.57 0.94 -33.94
CA LEU A 76 -10.38 0.08 -34.01
C LEU A 76 -10.63 -1.30 -33.37
N PRO A 77 -9.93 -2.34 -33.86
CA PRO A 77 -9.86 -3.63 -33.20
C PRO A 77 -9.39 -3.49 -31.74
N ALA A 78 -9.90 -4.37 -30.88
CA ALA A 78 -9.60 -4.33 -29.44
C ALA A 78 -8.10 -4.44 -29.16
N GLU A 79 -7.37 -5.21 -29.99
CA GLU A 79 -5.94 -5.44 -29.88
C GLU A 79 -5.14 -4.15 -30.11
N LEU A 80 -5.57 -3.31 -31.06
CA LEU A 80 -4.93 -2.02 -31.32
C LEU A 80 -5.23 -1.01 -30.21
N ILE A 81 -6.46 -1.02 -29.69
CA ILE A 81 -6.85 -0.18 -28.55
C ILE A 81 -6.03 -0.57 -27.31
N GLU A 82 -5.89 -1.86 -27.02
CA GLU A 82 -5.04 -2.37 -25.93
C GLU A 82 -3.58 -1.96 -26.12
N LYS A 83 -3.04 -2.08 -27.33
CA LYS A 83 -1.66 -1.69 -27.63
C LYS A 83 -1.43 -0.18 -27.43
N ILE A 84 -2.28 0.66 -28.02
CA ILE A 84 -2.22 2.13 -27.85
C ILE A 84 -2.29 2.50 -26.36
N PHE A 85 -3.18 1.83 -25.62
CA PHE A 85 -3.31 2.06 -24.19
C PHE A 85 -2.06 1.67 -23.40
N LEU A 86 -1.48 0.49 -23.66
CA LEU A 86 -0.30 0.00 -22.95
C LEU A 86 0.98 0.77 -23.31
N ASP A 87 1.08 1.30 -24.53
CA ASP A 87 2.20 2.15 -24.94
C ASP A 87 2.10 3.56 -24.32
N SER A 88 0.89 4.09 -24.10
CA SER A 88 0.67 5.42 -23.52
C SER A 88 0.53 5.43 -22.00
N LEU A 89 0.10 4.32 -21.39
CA LEU A 89 -0.21 4.17 -19.96
C LEU A 89 -1.18 5.22 -19.39
N GLU A 90 -2.02 5.82 -20.25
CA GLU A 90 -2.93 6.90 -19.86
C GLU A 90 -4.29 6.35 -19.42
N LEU A 91 -4.50 6.21 -18.10
CA LEU A 91 -5.74 5.63 -17.55
C LEU A 91 -7.00 6.43 -17.90
N ASN A 92 -6.88 7.71 -18.28
CA ASN A 92 -8.03 8.49 -18.72
C ASN A 92 -8.60 8.01 -20.07
N LEU A 93 -7.83 7.28 -20.89
CA LEU A 93 -8.33 6.68 -22.14
C LEU A 93 -9.48 5.69 -21.87
N ALA A 94 -9.36 4.87 -20.83
CA ALA A 94 -10.41 3.94 -20.43
C ALA A 94 -11.67 4.65 -19.92
N ARG A 95 -11.53 5.91 -19.46
CA ARG A 95 -12.64 6.75 -18.96
C ARG A 95 -13.27 7.61 -20.06
N ALA A 96 -12.56 7.83 -21.17
CA ALA A 96 -13.01 8.68 -22.27
C ALA A 96 -14.24 8.10 -23.01
N SER A 97 -14.40 6.78 -23.00
CA SER A 97 -15.53 6.10 -23.65
C SER A 97 -15.92 4.81 -22.92
N PRO A 98 -17.22 4.50 -22.80
CA PRO A 98 -17.69 3.21 -22.30
C PRO A 98 -17.13 2.02 -23.10
N ARG A 99 -16.90 2.18 -24.41
CA ARG A 99 -16.36 1.12 -25.27
C ARG A 99 -14.88 0.86 -24.96
N PHE A 100 -14.08 1.91 -24.80
CA PHE A 100 -12.70 1.76 -24.31
C PHE A 100 -12.66 1.16 -22.92
N GLY A 101 -13.52 1.64 -22.01
CA GLY A 101 -13.66 1.08 -20.67
C GLY A 101 -13.93 -0.43 -20.71
N ALA A 102 -14.85 -0.91 -21.55
CA ALA A 102 -15.16 -2.33 -21.67
C ALA A 102 -13.99 -3.16 -22.21
N ILE A 103 -13.24 -2.64 -23.19
CA ILE A 103 -12.07 -3.33 -23.78
C ILE A 103 -10.91 -3.36 -22.77
N LEU A 104 -10.61 -2.23 -22.13
CA LEU A 104 -9.46 -2.06 -21.25
C LEU A 104 -9.70 -2.59 -19.83
N SER A 105 -10.94 -2.93 -19.47
CA SER A 105 -11.28 -3.50 -18.15
C SER A 105 -11.06 -5.02 -18.06
N ARG A 106 -10.16 -5.57 -18.86
CA ARG A 106 -9.80 -6.99 -18.85
C ARG A 106 -8.77 -7.25 -17.76
N LYS A 107 -8.90 -8.40 -17.07
CA LYS A 107 -7.96 -8.82 -16.01
C LYS A 107 -6.50 -8.77 -16.46
N ARG A 108 -6.22 -9.19 -17.69
CA ARG A 108 -4.88 -9.15 -18.29
C ARG A 108 -4.28 -7.73 -18.29
N ILE A 109 -5.06 -6.72 -18.67
CA ILE A 109 -4.61 -5.33 -18.68
C ILE A 109 -4.30 -4.86 -17.25
N TYR A 110 -5.14 -5.21 -16.29
CA TYR A 110 -4.90 -4.88 -14.88
C TYR A 110 -3.63 -5.55 -14.34
N LYS A 111 -3.34 -6.80 -14.72
CA LYS A 111 -2.09 -7.48 -14.36
C LYS A 111 -0.88 -6.79 -14.97
N ILE A 112 -0.93 -6.39 -16.24
CA ILE A 112 0.16 -5.67 -16.91
C ILE A 112 0.42 -4.32 -16.24
N LEU A 113 -0.62 -3.51 -16.00
CA LEU A 113 -0.50 -2.23 -15.31
C LEU A 113 0.07 -2.39 -13.91
N THR A 114 -0.39 -3.41 -13.17
CA THR A 114 0.12 -3.72 -11.82
C THR A 114 1.58 -4.13 -11.88
N PHE A 115 1.96 -5.00 -12.81
CA PHE A 115 3.35 -5.43 -13.01
C PHE A 115 4.25 -4.23 -13.29
N LEU A 116 3.91 -3.38 -14.28
CA LEU A 116 4.71 -2.21 -14.64
C LEU A 116 4.80 -1.18 -13.50
N ALA A 117 3.72 -1.01 -12.75
CA ALA A 117 3.68 -0.08 -11.62
C ALA A 117 4.60 -0.51 -10.48
N PHE A 118 4.67 -1.80 -10.15
CA PHE A 118 5.31 -2.28 -8.92
C PHE A 118 6.59 -3.10 -9.12
N PHE A 119 6.86 -3.64 -10.32
CA PHE A 119 8.07 -4.39 -10.61
C PHE A 119 9.29 -3.48 -10.49
N ASN A 120 10.25 -3.87 -9.66
CA ASN A 120 11.44 -3.07 -9.43
C ASN A 120 12.61 -3.58 -10.27
N ASP A 121 12.82 -2.90 -11.38
CA ASP A 121 13.95 -3.16 -12.27
C ASP A 121 15.17 -2.35 -11.85
N SER A 122 16.06 -2.97 -11.08
CA SER A 122 17.29 -2.34 -10.58
C SER A 122 18.26 -1.90 -11.67
N LYS A 123 18.17 -2.46 -12.88
CA LYS A 123 19.05 -2.16 -14.02
C LYS A 123 18.22 -2.03 -15.30
N PRO A 124 17.51 -0.91 -15.47
CA PRO A 124 16.55 -0.70 -16.56
C PRO A 124 17.20 -0.68 -17.95
N ASN A 125 18.48 -0.31 -18.02
CA ASN A 125 19.24 -0.20 -19.27
C ASN A 125 19.75 -1.56 -19.79
N ASP A 126 19.61 -2.63 -18.99
CA ASP A 126 19.99 -3.97 -19.44
C ASP A 126 18.77 -4.73 -19.96
N ASN A 127 18.94 -5.26 -21.18
CA ASN A 127 17.97 -6.07 -21.89
C ASN A 127 18.02 -7.55 -21.49
N THR A 128 18.95 -7.95 -20.63
CA THR A 128 19.01 -9.32 -20.08
C THR A 128 17.68 -9.68 -19.42
N GLY A 129 17.10 -10.82 -19.84
CA GLY A 129 15.81 -11.28 -19.32
C GLY A 129 14.59 -10.51 -19.83
N SER A 130 14.75 -9.45 -20.63
CA SER A 130 13.61 -8.66 -21.16
C SER A 130 12.69 -9.48 -22.05
N ASP A 131 13.17 -10.53 -22.71
CA ASP A 131 12.33 -11.46 -23.48
C ASP A 131 11.38 -12.26 -22.59
N TYR A 132 11.84 -12.65 -21.40
CA TYR A 132 11.00 -13.34 -20.42
C TYR A 132 9.94 -12.40 -19.87
N ILE A 133 10.34 -11.18 -19.50
CA ILE A 133 9.41 -10.16 -19.01
C ILE A 133 8.39 -9.80 -20.10
N SER A 134 8.83 -9.65 -21.35
CA SER A 134 7.96 -9.39 -22.50
C SER A 134 6.93 -10.49 -22.72
N LYS A 135 7.21 -11.76 -22.35
CA LYS A 135 6.21 -12.84 -22.37
C LYS A 135 5.13 -12.65 -21.31
N ILE A 136 5.49 -12.14 -20.13
CA ILE A 136 4.56 -11.83 -19.03
C ILE A 136 3.66 -10.64 -19.43
N VAL A 137 4.24 -9.57 -19.98
CA VAL A 137 3.51 -8.33 -20.26
C VAL A 137 2.87 -8.24 -21.66
N ARG A 138 2.83 -9.35 -22.42
CA ARG A 138 2.18 -9.35 -23.75
C ARG A 138 0.77 -8.74 -23.65
N PRO A 139 0.34 -7.92 -24.62
CA PRO A 139 0.96 -7.70 -25.93
C PRO A 139 2.07 -6.62 -25.94
N LEU A 140 2.37 -6.00 -24.80
CA LEU A 140 3.40 -4.97 -24.70
C LEU A 140 4.81 -5.60 -24.84
N THR A 141 5.71 -4.91 -25.54
CA THR A 141 7.15 -5.19 -25.47
C THR A 141 7.70 -4.49 -24.24
N TYR A 142 8.34 -5.22 -23.33
CA TYR A 142 8.83 -4.63 -22.09
C TYR A 142 9.88 -3.56 -22.37
N GLY A 143 9.54 -2.32 -22.06
CA GLY A 143 10.47 -1.21 -21.93
C GLY A 143 10.48 -0.77 -20.47
N SER A 144 11.67 -0.62 -19.88
CA SER A 144 11.76 -0.21 -18.49
C SER A 144 11.26 1.22 -18.31
N LEU A 145 10.41 1.45 -17.31
CA LEU A 145 9.87 2.77 -17.01
C LEU A 145 10.89 3.59 -16.22
N SER A 146 10.95 4.89 -16.50
CA SER A 146 11.67 5.80 -15.61
C SER A 146 11.01 5.81 -14.22
N ILE A 147 11.79 6.12 -13.19
CA ILE A 147 11.30 6.14 -11.81
C ILE A 147 10.10 7.09 -11.66
N SER A 148 10.14 8.25 -12.31
CA SER A 148 9.03 9.23 -12.27
C SER A 148 7.77 8.70 -12.96
N ALA A 149 7.91 8.04 -14.12
CA ALA A 149 6.78 7.43 -14.82
C ALA A 149 6.17 6.28 -13.99
N GLN A 150 7.02 5.45 -13.37
CA GLN A 150 6.57 4.39 -12.48
C GLN A 150 5.82 4.95 -11.27
N VAL A 151 6.32 6.01 -10.63
CA VAL A 151 5.65 6.69 -9.50
C VAL A 151 4.29 7.25 -9.93
N SER A 152 4.19 7.87 -11.09
CA SER A 152 2.92 8.36 -11.63
C SER A 152 1.93 7.20 -11.83
N LEU A 153 2.40 6.12 -12.46
CA LEU A 153 1.58 4.93 -12.70
C LEU A 153 1.10 4.28 -11.40
N GLN A 154 1.96 4.21 -10.36
CA GLN A 154 1.55 3.71 -9.03
C GLN A 154 0.42 4.55 -8.45
N LYS A 155 0.52 5.89 -8.48
CA LYS A 155 -0.54 6.78 -7.98
C LYS A 155 -1.86 6.56 -8.72
N ASP A 156 -1.81 6.37 -10.03
CA ASP A 156 -3.01 6.14 -10.84
C ASP A 156 -3.63 4.76 -10.61
N VAL A 157 -2.81 3.70 -10.55
CA VAL A 157 -3.25 2.33 -10.27
C VAL A 157 -3.85 2.23 -8.87
N LEU A 158 -3.21 2.81 -7.85
CA LEU A 158 -3.72 2.81 -6.47
C LEU A 158 -5.04 3.57 -6.31
N SER A 159 -5.26 4.59 -7.17
CA SER A 159 -6.51 5.35 -7.22
C SER A 159 -7.65 4.57 -7.88
N CYS A 160 -7.36 3.47 -8.56
CA CYS A 160 -8.37 2.67 -9.25
C CYS A 160 -9.12 1.71 -8.31
N ARG A 161 -10.41 1.50 -8.60
CA ARG A 161 -11.28 0.60 -7.82
C ARG A 161 -10.98 -0.88 -8.07
N TRP A 162 -10.48 -1.22 -9.26
CA TRP A 162 -10.15 -2.60 -9.62
C TRP A 162 -8.88 -3.10 -8.92
N PHE A 163 -8.02 -2.19 -8.46
CA PHE A 163 -6.80 -2.56 -7.76
C PHE A 163 -7.10 -3.01 -6.32
N ASN A 164 -6.66 -4.22 -5.98
CA ASN A 164 -6.92 -4.86 -4.69
C ASN A 164 -5.78 -5.83 -4.32
N LEU A 165 -5.78 -6.30 -3.06
CA LEU A 165 -4.75 -7.19 -2.54
C LEU A 165 -4.63 -8.53 -3.29
N PRO A 166 -5.72 -9.25 -3.60
CA PRO A 166 -5.64 -10.47 -4.42
C PRO A 166 -4.93 -10.27 -5.76
N LEU A 167 -5.25 -9.17 -6.47
CA LEU A 167 -4.59 -8.86 -7.74
C LEU A 167 -3.09 -8.60 -7.57
N LEU A 168 -2.72 -7.83 -6.54
CA LEU A 168 -1.31 -7.55 -6.25
C LEU A 168 -0.55 -8.86 -5.95
N LYS A 169 -1.11 -9.74 -5.11
CA LYS A 169 -0.52 -11.06 -4.81
C LYS A 169 -0.36 -11.94 -6.05
N GLU A 170 -1.35 -11.96 -6.93
CA GLU A 170 -1.25 -12.71 -8.19
C GLU A 170 -0.11 -12.20 -9.08
N CYS A 171 0.08 -10.87 -9.12
CA CYS A 171 1.19 -10.26 -9.86
C CYS A 171 2.55 -10.43 -9.16
N GLN A 172 2.59 -10.68 -7.84
CA GLN A 172 3.85 -10.89 -7.11
C GLN A 172 4.63 -12.07 -7.64
N ARG A 173 3.95 -13.19 -7.93
CA ARG A 173 4.59 -14.35 -8.54
C ARG A 173 5.28 -13.97 -9.85
N ASP A 174 4.59 -13.23 -10.71
CA ASP A 174 5.12 -12.81 -12.01
C ASP A 174 6.35 -11.89 -11.82
N MET A 175 6.30 -10.97 -10.86
CA MET A 175 7.40 -10.04 -10.52
C MET A 175 8.62 -10.77 -9.93
N PHE A 176 8.41 -11.73 -9.03
CA PHE A 176 9.48 -12.57 -8.48
C PHE A 176 10.10 -13.46 -9.55
N SER A 177 9.28 -14.08 -10.40
CA SER A 177 9.77 -14.90 -11.51
C SER A 177 10.61 -14.06 -12.49
N ALA A 178 10.16 -12.85 -12.80
CA ALA A 178 10.93 -11.91 -13.61
C ALA A 178 12.27 -11.53 -12.96
N ALA A 179 12.27 -11.22 -11.66
CA ALA A 179 13.48 -10.91 -10.91
C ALA A 179 14.46 -12.09 -10.86
N LEU A 180 13.98 -13.32 -10.67
CA LEU A 180 14.80 -14.52 -10.73
C LEU A 180 15.43 -14.71 -12.11
N GLN A 181 14.66 -14.58 -13.18
CA GLN A 181 15.20 -14.71 -14.55
C GLN A 181 16.23 -13.62 -14.88
N LYS A 182 15.98 -12.38 -14.46
CA LYS A 182 16.86 -11.24 -14.78
C LYS A 182 18.11 -11.18 -13.90
N PHE A 183 17.96 -11.35 -12.59
CA PHE A 183 19.02 -11.07 -11.61
C PHE A 183 19.67 -12.32 -10.99
N VAL A 184 19.00 -13.47 -11.04
CA VAL A 184 19.54 -14.72 -10.46
C VAL A 184 20.09 -15.62 -11.55
N TYR A 185 19.27 -15.98 -12.54
CA TYR A 185 19.68 -16.85 -13.66
C TYR A 185 20.29 -16.08 -14.82
N GLY A 186 20.12 -14.76 -14.87
CA GLY A 186 20.67 -13.93 -15.92
C GLY A 186 22.21 -13.90 -15.87
N PRO A 187 22.87 -13.75 -17.03
CA PRO A 187 24.32 -13.52 -17.07
C PRO A 187 24.74 -12.20 -16.40
N GLU A 188 26.02 -12.13 -16.03
CA GLU A 188 26.66 -10.86 -15.67
C GLU A 188 26.54 -9.84 -16.83
N PRO A 189 26.49 -8.52 -16.55
CA PRO A 189 26.78 -7.84 -15.27
C PRO A 189 25.55 -7.63 -14.37
N CYS A 190 24.37 -8.06 -14.78
CA CYS A 190 23.12 -7.78 -14.07
C CYS A 190 22.63 -8.95 -13.24
N GLY A 191 22.84 -10.17 -13.71
CA GLY A 191 22.58 -11.38 -12.93
C GLY A 191 23.83 -11.96 -12.27
N ILE A 192 23.61 -13.01 -11.48
CA ILE A 192 24.65 -13.76 -10.75
C ILE A 192 24.95 -15.10 -11.46
N GLU A 193 24.20 -15.44 -12.52
CA GLU A 193 24.33 -16.67 -13.29
C GLU A 193 24.36 -17.92 -12.39
N ILE A 194 23.32 -18.03 -11.57
CA ILE A 194 23.13 -19.15 -10.65
C ILE A 194 22.50 -20.33 -11.40
N VAL A 195 23.05 -21.52 -11.20
CA VAL A 195 22.47 -22.76 -11.69
C VAL A 195 21.85 -23.52 -10.53
N LEU A 196 20.53 -23.77 -10.63
CA LEU A 196 19.78 -24.64 -9.72
C LEU A 196 19.69 -26.05 -10.32
N ASP A 197 19.76 -27.06 -9.46
CA ASP A 197 19.34 -28.41 -9.81
C ASP A 197 17.87 -28.39 -10.31
N PRO A 198 17.51 -29.17 -11.34
CA PRO A 198 16.14 -29.20 -11.84
C PRO A 198 15.08 -29.48 -10.77
N LYS A 199 15.36 -30.38 -9.81
CA LYS A 199 14.40 -30.66 -8.73
C LYS A 199 14.24 -29.48 -7.79
N ALA A 200 15.34 -28.80 -7.47
CA ALA A 200 15.31 -27.58 -6.64
C ALA A 200 14.56 -26.44 -7.36
N ARG A 201 14.72 -26.32 -8.68
CA ARG A 201 13.99 -25.36 -9.51
C ARG A 201 12.48 -25.66 -9.54
N ASP A 202 12.10 -26.92 -9.66
CA ASP A 202 10.69 -27.32 -9.64
C ASP A 202 10.06 -27.09 -8.26
N ALA A 203 10.77 -27.45 -7.19
CA ALA A 203 10.36 -27.16 -5.82
C ALA A 203 10.17 -25.66 -5.59
N LEU A 204 11.09 -24.83 -6.12
CA LEU A 204 10.97 -23.38 -6.05
C LEU A 204 9.74 -22.86 -6.81
N ASN A 205 9.49 -23.35 -8.03
CA ASN A 205 8.32 -22.92 -8.80
C ASN A 205 7.01 -23.27 -8.09
N ASN A 206 6.94 -24.47 -7.50
CA ASN A 206 5.78 -24.90 -6.70
C ASN A 206 5.61 -24.03 -5.45
N HIS A 207 6.70 -23.64 -4.79
CA HIS A 207 6.66 -22.73 -3.64
C HIS A 207 6.14 -21.33 -4.03
N LEU A 208 6.56 -20.83 -5.19
CA LEU A 208 6.06 -19.56 -5.74
C LEU A 208 4.60 -19.61 -6.23
N ASP A 209 4.02 -20.81 -6.34
CA ASP A 209 2.58 -21.00 -6.59
C ASP A 209 1.73 -20.85 -5.31
N GLU A 210 2.35 -20.94 -4.13
CA GLU A 210 1.68 -20.72 -2.85
C GLU A 210 1.39 -19.23 -2.60
N ASP A 211 0.59 -18.92 -1.57
CA ASP A 211 0.36 -17.53 -1.17
C ASP A 211 1.70 -16.88 -0.77
N PRO A 212 2.03 -15.69 -1.31
CA PRO A 212 3.29 -14.98 -1.02
C PRO A 212 3.62 -14.82 0.46
N VAL A 213 2.61 -14.82 1.34
CA VAL A 213 2.82 -14.74 2.80
C VAL A 213 3.60 -15.94 3.35
N HIS A 214 3.54 -17.11 2.71
CA HIS A 214 4.26 -18.31 3.12
C HIS A 214 5.63 -18.45 2.47
N TRP A 215 6.03 -17.47 1.64
CA TRP A 215 7.34 -17.50 1.02
C TRP A 215 8.43 -17.25 2.05
N ASN A 216 9.02 -18.33 2.54
CA ASN A 216 10.23 -18.33 3.33
C ASN A 216 10.98 -19.64 3.06
N THR A 217 11.96 -19.61 2.15
CA THR A 217 12.73 -20.80 1.78
C THR A 217 14.19 -20.45 1.51
N THR A 218 15.08 -21.40 1.78
CA THR A 218 16.51 -21.29 1.52
C THR A 218 16.95 -22.49 0.71
N LEU A 219 17.56 -22.24 -0.45
CA LEU A 219 18.01 -23.25 -1.40
C LEU A 219 19.53 -23.19 -1.54
N LYS A 220 20.17 -24.36 -1.54
CA LYS A 220 21.60 -24.48 -1.87
C LYS A 220 21.76 -24.32 -3.37
N VAL A 221 22.67 -23.44 -3.78
CA VAL A 221 22.89 -23.11 -5.19
C VAL A 221 24.37 -23.04 -5.53
N THR A 222 24.68 -23.24 -6.81
CA THR A 222 26.04 -23.12 -7.33
C THR A 222 26.09 -21.94 -8.30
N GLY A 223 26.95 -20.97 -8.02
CA GLY A 223 27.17 -19.82 -8.91
C GLY A 223 28.15 -20.14 -10.05
N SER A 224 28.25 -19.22 -11.01
CA SER A 224 29.14 -19.31 -12.19
C SER A 224 30.62 -19.60 -11.90
N CYS A 225 31.10 -19.31 -10.68
CA CYS A 225 32.46 -19.60 -10.24
C CYS A 225 32.63 -20.96 -9.51
N ASN A 226 31.68 -21.90 -9.66
CA ASN A 226 31.66 -23.20 -8.96
C ASN A 226 31.64 -23.07 -7.42
N LYS A 227 31.21 -21.92 -6.90
CA LYS A 227 31.10 -21.68 -5.46
C LYS A 227 29.70 -22.00 -4.98
N SER A 228 29.62 -22.71 -3.86
CA SER A 228 28.39 -22.90 -3.12
C SER A 228 27.90 -21.59 -2.51
N GLY A 229 26.59 -21.43 -2.50
CA GLY A 229 25.91 -20.35 -1.82
C GLY A 229 24.49 -20.73 -1.45
N ASP A 230 23.84 -19.82 -0.75
CA ASP A 230 22.46 -19.93 -0.31
C ASP A 230 21.60 -18.87 -1.01
N LEU A 231 20.58 -19.32 -1.71
CA LEU A 231 19.52 -18.48 -2.26
C LEU A 231 18.35 -18.49 -1.28
N HIS A 232 18.14 -17.37 -0.60
CA HIS A 232 17.01 -17.16 0.30
C HIS A 232 15.92 -16.35 -0.39
N ILE A 233 14.68 -16.83 -0.32
CA ILE A 233 13.50 -16.17 -0.90
C ILE A 233 12.49 -15.96 0.20
N SER A 234 12.15 -14.70 0.41
CA SER A 234 11.11 -14.26 1.34
C SER A 234 9.94 -13.63 0.59
N CYS A 235 8.86 -13.32 1.29
CA CYS A 235 7.71 -12.62 0.74
C CYS A 235 8.02 -11.22 0.16
N THR A 236 9.17 -10.63 0.52
CA THR A 236 9.59 -9.29 0.10
C THR A 236 10.87 -9.27 -0.73
N THR A 237 11.77 -10.23 -0.53
CA THR A 237 13.15 -10.13 -1.05
C THR A 237 13.65 -11.45 -1.62
N ILE A 238 14.65 -11.34 -2.50
CA ILE A 238 15.47 -12.45 -2.97
C ILE A 238 16.90 -12.12 -2.56
N ALA A 239 17.53 -12.97 -1.75
CA ALA A 239 18.89 -12.78 -1.27
C ALA A 239 19.78 -13.95 -1.70
N PHE A 240 20.97 -13.64 -2.18
CA PHE A 240 22.02 -14.61 -2.47
C PHE A 240 23.22 -14.35 -1.58
N THR A 241 23.60 -15.37 -0.81
CA THR A 241 24.77 -15.33 0.07
C THR A 241 25.78 -16.35 -0.43
N SER A 242 26.99 -15.91 -0.76
CA SER A 242 28.11 -16.80 -1.10
C SER A 242 29.08 -16.88 0.07
N GLU A 243 29.77 -18.01 0.22
CA GLU A 243 30.83 -18.17 1.22
C GLU A 243 31.97 -17.15 1.08
N THR A 244 32.16 -16.58 -0.12
CA THR A 244 33.31 -15.69 -0.43
C THR A 244 32.92 -14.26 -0.78
N ALA A 245 31.63 -13.94 -0.86
CA ALA A 245 31.15 -12.63 -1.27
C ALA A 245 30.04 -12.13 -0.35
N ALA A 246 29.90 -10.82 -0.23
CA ALA A 246 28.82 -10.21 0.51
C ALA A 246 27.44 -10.61 -0.05
N THR A 247 26.44 -10.72 0.82
CA THR A 247 25.06 -11.01 0.45
C THR A 247 24.54 -9.98 -0.54
N VAL A 248 24.09 -10.44 -1.70
CA VAL A 248 23.41 -9.63 -2.71
C VAL A 248 21.92 -9.81 -2.51
N GLN A 249 21.19 -8.71 -2.34
CA GLN A 249 19.74 -8.74 -2.16
C GLN A 249 19.06 -8.01 -3.31
N PHE A 250 17.86 -8.46 -3.68
CA PHE A 250 16.99 -7.86 -4.66
C PHE A 250 15.59 -7.69 -4.07
N LEU A 251 14.96 -6.57 -4.39
CA LEU A 251 13.54 -6.32 -4.14
C LEU A 251 12.79 -6.48 -5.46
N PRO A 252 12.06 -7.57 -5.71
CA PRO A 252 11.30 -7.73 -6.95
C PRO A 252 10.15 -6.72 -7.09
N VAL A 253 9.64 -6.25 -5.94
CA VAL A 253 8.50 -5.33 -5.84
C VAL A 253 8.95 -4.10 -5.05
N ALA A 254 8.65 -2.91 -5.55
CA ALA A 254 8.90 -1.66 -4.83
C ALA A 254 7.69 -0.74 -4.85
N VAL A 255 7.27 -0.28 -3.68
CA VAL A 255 6.25 0.76 -3.53
C VAL A 255 6.98 2.08 -3.28
N ARG A 256 6.79 3.04 -4.19
CA ARG A 256 7.49 4.33 -4.21
C ARG A 256 6.56 5.52 -3.95
N ALA A 257 5.26 5.36 -4.16
CA ALA A 257 4.26 6.34 -3.76
C ALA A 257 2.92 5.70 -3.42
N ILE A 258 2.22 6.29 -2.44
CA ILE A 258 0.82 5.99 -2.14
C ILE A 258 0.06 7.33 -2.18
N PRO A 259 -1.00 7.46 -3.01
CA PRO A 259 -1.72 8.73 -3.13
C PRO A 259 -2.53 9.03 -1.85
N ASP A 260 -2.63 10.30 -1.46
CA ASP A 260 -3.36 10.72 -0.24
C ASP A 260 -4.79 10.16 -0.16
N LYS A 261 -5.50 10.15 -1.29
CA LYS A 261 -6.88 9.63 -1.40
C LYS A 261 -7.01 8.13 -1.05
N PHE A 262 -5.89 7.42 -0.99
CA PHE A 262 -5.86 6.03 -0.55
C PHE A 262 -6.14 5.89 0.95
N PHE A 263 -5.68 6.86 1.75
CA PHE A 263 -5.86 6.88 3.21
C PHE A 263 -7.30 7.22 3.62
N ASP A 264 -8.06 7.90 2.76
CA ASP A 264 -9.50 8.17 2.96
C ASP A 264 -10.37 6.89 2.92
N GLN A 265 -9.78 5.72 2.60
CA GLN A 265 -10.48 4.45 2.41
C GLN A 265 -10.10 3.44 3.50
N PRO A 266 -10.66 3.56 4.73
CA PRO A 266 -10.26 2.74 5.88
C PRO A 266 -10.45 1.23 5.66
N TRP A 267 -11.31 0.78 4.76
CA TRP A 267 -11.43 -0.67 4.45
C TRP A 267 -10.22 -1.28 3.73
N LYS A 268 -9.24 -0.46 3.28
CA LYS A 268 -8.07 -0.92 2.53
C LYS A 268 -6.85 -1.19 3.41
N PHE A 269 -6.97 -1.20 4.74
CA PHE A 269 -5.81 -1.38 5.62
C PHE A 269 -4.98 -2.63 5.34
N ARG A 270 -5.59 -3.76 4.98
CA ARG A 270 -4.83 -4.98 4.61
C ARG A 270 -3.99 -4.77 3.36
N LEU A 271 -4.51 -4.03 2.38
CA LEU A 271 -3.77 -3.67 1.18
C LEU A 271 -2.69 -2.62 1.52
N LEU A 272 -3.00 -1.64 2.35
CA LEU A 272 -2.03 -0.64 2.81
C LEU A 272 -0.85 -1.31 3.50
N HIS A 273 -1.12 -2.14 4.49
CA HIS A 273 -0.12 -2.94 5.20
C HIS A 273 0.75 -3.73 4.23
N HIS A 274 0.13 -4.48 3.31
CA HIS A 274 0.86 -5.25 2.31
C HIS A 274 1.73 -4.36 1.42
N LEU A 275 1.24 -3.21 0.98
CA LEU A 275 2.04 -2.24 0.19
C LEU A 275 3.23 -1.70 1.00
N LEU A 276 3.03 -1.43 2.29
CA LEU A 276 4.08 -0.93 3.17
C LEU A 276 5.21 -1.95 3.39
N LEU A 277 4.96 -3.26 3.26
CA LEU A 277 6.02 -4.28 3.28
C LEU A 277 7.00 -4.16 2.11
N PHE A 278 6.58 -3.59 0.98
CA PHE A 278 7.42 -3.40 -0.22
C PHE A 278 8.02 -2.01 -0.31
N THR A 279 7.99 -1.27 0.78
CA THR A 279 8.62 0.04 0.83
C THR A 279 10.12 -0.15 1.08
N PRO A 280 11.00 0.54 0.34
CA PRO A 280 12.44 0.27 0.37
C PRO A 280 13.17 0.70 1.66
N TYR A 281 12.45 1.01 2.73
CA TYR A 281 13.05 1.43 4.01
C TYR A 281 13.90 0.31 4.60
N GLY A 282 15.16 0.61 4.94
CA GLY A 282 16.10 -0.36 5.50
C GLY A 282 16.77 -1.28 4.48
N PHE A 283 16.47 -1.15 3.18
CA PHE A 283 17.15 -1.91 2.14
C PHE A 283 18.50 -1.27 1.80
N MET A 284 19.56 -1.76 2.44
CA MET A 284 20.94 -1.47 2.06
C MET A 284 21.50 -2.66 1.26
N PRO A 285 21.71 -2.53 -0.06
CA PRO A 285 22.42 -3.57 -0.79
C PRO A 285 23.86 -3.66 -0.26
N ASN A 286 24.18 -4.78 0.40
CA ASN A 286 25.48 -5.01 1.03
C ASN A 286 26.61 -5.35 0.03
N ALA A 287 26.38 -5.18 -1.27
CA ALA A 287 27.34 -5.57 -2.31
C ALA A 287 27.86 -4.32 -3.09
N PRO A 288 29.11 -3.87 -2.83
CA PRO A 288 29.67 -2.65 -3.43
C PRO A 288 29.72 -2.66 -4.97
N LYS A 289 29.72 -3.84 -5.62
CA LYS A 289 29.64 -3.96 -7.09
C LYS A 289 28.27 -3.57 -7.68
N TYR A 290 27.21 -3.61 -6.88
CA TYR A 290 25.84 -3.24 -7.29
C TYR A 290 25.41 -1.87 -6.72
N ASN A 291 26.22 -1.28 -5.83
CA ASN A 291 25.94 0.02 -5.18
C ASN A 291 26.09 1.22 -6.10
N ASN A 292 26.92 1.13 -7.15
CA ASN A 292 27.16 2.27 -8.05
C ASN A 292 26.05 2.46 -9.10
N ALA A 293 25.07 1.55 -9.17
CA ALA A 293 24.03 1.54 -10.20
C ALA A 293 22.60 1.73 -9.65
N LEU A 294 22.38 1.60 -8.32
CA LEU A 294 21.10 1.97 -7.75
C LEU A 294 21.09 3.48 -7.47
N PRO A 295 20.24 4.28 -8.14
CA PRO A 295 19.95 5.60 -7.62
C PRO A 295 19.47 5.45 -6.16
N PRO A 296 19.78 6.41 -5.26
CA PRO A 296 19.26 6.37 -3.89
C PRO A 296 17.76 6.13 -4.00
N LEU A 297 17.29 4.99 -3.48
CA LEU A 297 15.90 4.58 -3.61
C LEU A 297 15.07 5.77 -3.13
N PRO A 298 14.27 6.44 -4.00
CA PRO A 298 13.49 7.57 -3.55
C PRO A 298 12.65 7.12 -2.37
N LEU A 299 12.89 7.80 -1.25
CA LEU A 299 12.16 7.64 -0.01
C LEU A 299 10.68 7.69 -0.37
N LEU A 300 9.91 6.69 0.07
CA LEU A 300 8.48 6.67 -0.16
C LEU A 300 7.88 8.00 0.34
N ASP A 301 7.19 8.68 -0.56
CA ASP A 301 6.57 9.98 -0.28
C ASP A 301 5.23 9.76 0.44
N ILE A 302 5.30 9.36 1.72
CA ILE A 302 4.15 9.34 2.63
C ILE A 302 4.43 10.30 3.77
N SER A 303 3.54 11.28 3.93
CA SER A 303 3.56 12.17 5.09
C SER A 303 3.35 11.34 6.37
N ARG A 304 4.22 11.58 7.36
CA ARG A 304 4.13 10.92 8.67
C ARG A 304 2.74 11.11 9.28
N GLU A 305 2.14 12.27 9.11
CA GLU A 305 0.81 12.62 9.59
C GLU A 305 -0.27 11.64 9.12
N ARG A 306 -0.19 11.13 7.89
CA ARG A 306 -1.15 10.13 7.39
C ARG A 306 -1.05 8.79 8.10
N ILE A 307 0.16 8.40 8.47
CA ILE A 307 0.39 7.16 9.22
C ILE A 307 -0.05 7.34 10.66
N GLN A 308 0.16 8.53 11.23
CA GLN A 308 -0.38 8.93 12.51
C GLN A 308 -1.92 8.83 12.53
N ASP A 309 -2.61 9.33 11.50
CA ASP A 309 -4.07 9.15 11.35
C ASP A 309 -4.48 7.67 11.31
N CYS A 310 -3.70 6.83 10.61
CA CYS A 310 -3.95 5.38 10.55
C CYS A 310 -3.76 4.69 11.91
N ILE A 311 -2.74 5.08 12.67
CA ILE A 311 -2.49 4.60 14.04
C ILE A 311 -3.69 4.94 14.93
N TYR A 312 -4.13 6.20 14.91
CA TYR A 312 -5.28 6.65 15.69
C TYR A 312 -6.54 5.84 15.33
N HIS A 313 -6.80 5.64 14.04
CA HIS A 313 -7.94 4.85 13.58
C HIS A 313 -7.85 3.37 14.02
N ALA A 314 -6.66 2.77 14.01
CA ALA A 314 -6.45 1.41 14.50
C ALA A 314 -6.75 1.28 16.00
N ILE A 315 -6.40 2.29 16.81
CA ILE A 315 -6.76 2.38 18.23
C ILE A 315 -8.28 2.44 18.39
N MET A 316 -8.95 3.32 17.65
CA MET A 316 -10.41 3.45 17.69
C MET A 316 -11.13 2.14 17.33
N GLN A 317 -10.60 1.39 16.36
CA GLN A 317 -11.14 0.08 15.97
C GLN A 317 -10.73 -1.07 16.90
N LYS A 318 -9.86 -0.82 17.89
CA LYS A 318 -9.26 -1.86 18.75
C LYS A 318 -8.54 -2.95 17.94
N ASN A 319 -8.03 -2.60 16.75
CA ASN A 319 -7.37 -3.55 15.86
C ASN A 319 -5.87 -3.59 16.15
N ILE A 320 -5.49 -4.53 17.02
CA ILE A 320 -4.12 -4.67 17.53
C ILE A 320 -3.14 -4.97 16.40
N TRP A 321 -3.48 -5.88 15.50
CA TRP A 321 -2.59 -6.23 14.39
C TRP A 321 -2.26 -5.03 13.51
N ILE A 322 -3.27 -4.26 13.10
CA ILE A 322 -3.04 -3.07 12.27
C ILE A 322 -2.23 -2.02 13.05
N LEU A 323 -2.51 -1.86 14.35
CA LEU A 323 -1.80 -0.93 15.21
C LEU A 323 -0.29 -1.27 15.30
N THR A 324 0.04 -2.54 15.55
CA THR A 324 1.45 -2.98 15.66
C THR A 324 2.21 -2.78 14.35
N GLU A 325 1.56 -3.05 13.22
CA GLU A 325 2.17 -2.87 11.90
C GLU A 325 2.45 -1.40 11.56
N PHE A 326 1.50 -0.49 11.85
CA PHE A 326 1.73 0.94 11.62
C PHE A 326 2.74 1.54 12.58
N LEU A 327 2.82 1.07 13.83
CA LEU A 327 3.85 1.48 14.77
C LEU A 327 5.25 1.00 14.31
N ALA A 328 5.36 -0.24 13.84
CA ALA A 328 6.60 -0.75 13.26
C ALA A 328 7.01 0.04 12.01
N TRP A 329 6.03 0.47 11.21
CA TRP A 329 6.32 1.29 10.03
C TRP A 329 6.75 2.71 10.40
N ASP A 330 6.05 3.40 11.31
CA ASP A 330 6.40 4.77 11.74
C ASP A 330 7.81 4.82 12.34
N GLU A 331 8.19 3.80 13.11
CA GLU A 331 9.54 3.65 13.64
C GLU A 331 10.60 3.48 12.53
N ARG A 332 10.36 2.60 11.54
CA ARG A 332 11.28 2.39 10.40
C ARG A 332 11.46 3.68 9.59
N ALA A 333 10.36 4.33 9.24
CA ALA A 333 10.40 5.58 8.49
C ALA A 333 11.17 6.67 9.26
N HIS A 334 10.99 6.75 10.58
CA HIS A 334 11.72 7.70 11.42
C HIS A 334 13.24 7.44 11.45
N ARG A 335 13.65 6.18 11.57
CA ARG A 335 15.07 5.77 11.59
C ARG A 335 15.80 6.11 10.29
N GLU A 336 15.17 5.82 9.17
CA GLU A 336 15.75 6.03 7.83
C GLU A 336 15.95 7.52 7.52
N VAL A 337 15.00 8.38 7.90
CA VAL A 337 15.13 9.84 7.73
C VAL A 337 16.28 10.39 8.55
N ARG A 338 16.49 9.88 9.77
CA ARG A 338 17.44 10.47 10.73
C ARG A 338 18.82 9.84 10.74
N LYS A 339 19.08 8.72 10.03
CA LYS A 339 20.37 7.98 9.96
C LYS A 339 21.09 7.82 11.33
N THR A 340 20.35 7.89 12.43
CA THR A 340 20.87 7.94 13.80
C THR A 340 20.20 6.84 14.61
N ARG A 341 20.89 6.38 15.67
CA ARG A 341 20.29 5.50 16.67
C ARG A 341 18.99 6.15 17.18
N SER A 342 18.00 5.31 17.55
CA SER A 342 16.58 5.59 17.86
C SER A 342 16.22 6.74 18.83
N TYR A 343 17.18 7.60 19.20
CA TYR A 343 16.98 8.79 20.00
C TYR A 343 16.04 9.78 19.28
N GLY A 344 14.86 9.99 19.85
CA GLY A 344 13.89 10.98 19.38
C GLY A 344 12.74 10.43 18.51
N TYR A 345 12.58 9.10 18.42
CA TYR A 345 11.29 8.54 17.99
C TYR A 345 10.26 8.79 19.09
N GLU A 346 9.13 9.41 18.74
CA GLU A 346 8.08 9.71 19.71
C GLU A 346 6.71 9.41 19.11
N ILE A 347 5.89 8.73 19.90
CA ILE A 347 4.46 8.52 19.66
C ILE A 347 3.71 9.70 20.26
N ARG A 348 2.62 10.14 19.62
CA ARG A 348 1.80 11.24 20.14
C ARG A 348 1.11 10.81 21.45
N GLY A 349 1.18 11.66 22.46
CA GLY A 349 0.63 11.37 23.79
C GLY A 349 -0.90 11.17 23.82
N ASP A 350 -1.61 11.81 22.89
CA ASP A 350 -3.06 11.66 22.69
C ASP A 350 -3.47 10.22 22.35
N TYR A 351 -2.57 9.39 21.81
CA TYR A 351 -2.86 7.97 21.55
C TYR A 351 -2.98 7.15 22.82
N PHE A 352 -2.19 7.45 23.85
CA PHE A 352 -2.27 6.79 25.15
C PHE A 352 -3.61 7.13 25.81
N ILE A 353 -4.01 8.40 25.76
CA ILE A 353 -5.30 8.89 26.25
C ILE A 353 -6.45 8.23 25.48
N ALA A 354 -6.33 8.15 24.15
CA ALA A 354 -7.32 7.49 23.30
C ALA A 354 -7.45 6.00 23.61
N ALA A 355 -6.34 5.29 23.87
CA ALA A 355 -6.35 3.88 24.22
C ALA A 355 -7.08 3.61 25.54
N VAL A 356 -6.80 4.40 26.59
CA VAL A 356 -7.46 4.23 27.90
C VAL A 356 -8.94 4.59 27.87
N LYS A 357 -9.34 5.59 27.08
CA LYS A 357 -10.76 5.93 26.86
C LYS A 357 -11.51 4.87 26.07
N GLN A 358 -10.84 4.24 25.12
CA GLN A 358 -11.46 3.30 24.21
C GLN A 358 -11.65 1.91 24.85
N SER A 359 -10.81 1.51 25.81
CA SER A 359 -10.83 0.16 26.38
C SER A 359 -10.43 0.11 27.85
N GLU A 360 -11.22 -0.59 28.65
CA GLU A 360 -10.86 -0.99 30.02
C GLU A 360 -9.79 -2.10 30.05
N ASN A 361 -9.66 -2.87 28.97
CA ASN A 361 -8.59 -3.87 28.85
C ASN A 361 -7.24 -3.17 28.59
N PRO A 362 -6.18 -3.47 29.37
CA PRO A 362 -4.89 -2.81 29.26
C PRO A 362 -4.14 -3.07 27.95
N GLY A 363 -4.53 -4.07 27.17
CA GLY A 363 -3.77 -4.53 26.02
C GLY A 363 -3.49 -3.46 24.94
N LEU A 364 -4.42 -2.53 24.69
CA LEU A 364 -4.17 -1.40 23.78
C LEU A 364 -3.08 -0.46 24.30
N LEU A 365 -3.15 -0.11 25.58
CA LEU A 365 -2.15 0.73 26.23
C LEU A 365 -0.79 0.03 26.29
N GLN A 366 -0.77 -1.26 26.60
CA GLN A 366 0.44 -2.08 26.63
C GLN A 366 1.13 -2.14 25.26
N VAL A 367 0.37 -2.20 24.15
CA VAL A 367 0.93 -2.13 22.79
C VAL A 367 1.64 -0.81 22.52
N LEU A 368 1.08 0.31 23.00
CA LEU A 368 1.70 1.64 22.86
C LEU A 368 2.91 1.81 23.78
N LEU A 369 2.82 1.33 25.03
CA LEU A 369 3.94 1.32 25.98
C LEU A 369 5.11 0.49 25.43
N ARG A 370 4.83 -0.70 24.88
CA ARG A 370 5.85 -1.50 24.21
C ARG A 370 6.48 -0.74 23.05
N ALA A 371 5.69 0.02 22.28
CA ALA A 371 6.20 0.73 21.12
C ALA A 371 7.19 1.86 21.49
N HIS A 372 6.83 2.69 22.47
CA HIS A 372 7.69 3.73 23.05
C HIS A 372 7.08 4.24 24.37
N ALA A 373 7.49 3.65 25.49
CA ALA A 373 6.87 3.90 26.79
C ALA A 373 7.06 5.34 27.26
N GLU A 374 8.20 5.95 26.92
CA GLU A 374 8.56 7.31 27.29
C GLU A 374 7.64 8.34 26.64
N SER A 375 6.86 8.00 25.61
CA SER A 375 5.89 8.90 24.99
C SER A 375 4.60 9.11 25.79
N ILE A 376 4.39 8.34 26.87
CA ILE A 376 3.18 8.47 27.68
C ILE A 376 3.09 9.85 28.36
N PRO A 377 1.93 10.54 28.33
CA PRO A 377 1.69 11.70 29.16
C PRO A 377 1.76 11.32 30.65
N TYR A 378 2.74 11.86 31.38
CA TYR A 378 3.04 11.43 32.75
C TYR A 378 2.18 12.11 33.83
N ASP A 379 1.52 13.21 33.48
CA ASP A 379 0.69 14.04 34.35
C ASP A 379 -0.79 14.05 33.91
N ASP A 380 -1.19 13.09 33.07
CA ASP A 380 -2.53 13.04 32.52
C ASP A 380 -3.56 12.45 33.51
N PRO A 381 -4.67 13.16 33.79
CA PRO A 381 -5.67 12.71 34.75
C PRO A 381 -6.50 11.53 34.24
N ASP A 382 -6.71 11.40 32.92
CA ASP A 382 -7.51 10.31 32.35
C ASP A 382 -6.75 8.98 32.50
N ILE A 383 -5.46 8.97 32.19
CA ILE A 383 -4.59 7.79 32.37
C ILE A 383 -4.48 7.44 33.85
N THR A 384 -4.27 8.43 34.72
CA THR A 384 -4.17 8.22 36.18
C THR A 384 -5.45 7.59 36.73
N ALA A 385 -6.61 8.16 36.39
CA ALA A 385 -7.90 7.68 36.85
C ALA A 385 -8.23 6.29 36.27
N TRP A 386 -7.84 6.03 35.02
CA TRP A 386 -7.96 4.71 34.40
C TRP A 386 -7.09 3.66 35.12
N ALA A 387 -5.84 4.01 35.45
CA ALA A 387 -4.90 3.13 36.15
C ALA A 387 -5.40 2.73 37.55
N LEU A 388 -5.97 3.68 38.29
CA LEU A 388 -6.56 3.43 39.62
C LEU A 388 -7.77 2.49 39.58
N ARG A 389 -8.54 2.50 38.48
CA ARG A 389 -9.73 1.67 38.30
C ARG A 389 -9.43 0.30 37.68
N GLN A 390 -8.18 0.01 37.32
CA GLN A 390 -7.81 -1.26 36.70
C GLN A 390 -8.11 -2.43 37.63
N LYS A 391 -8.83 -3.43 37.10
CA LYS A 391 -9.08 -4.71 37.78
C LYS A 391 -7.78 -5.45 38.09
N ASN A 392 -6.79 -5.32 37.21
CA ASN A 392 -5.43 -5.78 37.46
C ASN A 392 -4.66 -4.71 38.23
N HIS A 393 -4.79 -4.75 39.56
CA HIS A 393 -4.15 -3.79 40.45
C HIS A 393 -2.62 -3.71 40.25
N LYS A 394 -1.97 -4.80 39.85
CA LYS A 394 -0.52 -4.83 39.67
C LYS A 394 -0.09 -3.96 38.49
N PHE A 395 -0.75 -4.07 37.34
CA PHE A 395 -0.44 -3.23 36.18
C PHE A 395 -0.75 -1.76 36.43
N GLY A 396 -1.91 -1.46 37.04
CA GLY A 396 -2.28 -0.09 37.38
C GLY A 396 -1.27 0.57 38.34
N GLN A 397 -0.84 -0.13 39.38
CA GLN A 397 0.18 0.36 40.32
C GLN A 397 1.53 0.56 39.65
N TRP A 398 1.97 -0.39 38.82
CA TRP A 398 3.19 -0.25 38.04
C TRP A 398 3.14 0.97 37.13
N LEU A 399 2.02 1.18 36.42
CA LEU A 399 1.85 2.31 35.50
C LEU A 399 1.93 3.65 36.24
N LEU A 400 1.30 3.77 37.41
CA LEU A 400 1.36 4.99 38.22
C LEU A 400 2.79 5.30 38.69
N ARG A 401 3.53 4.29 39.14
CA ARG A 401 4.94 4.45 39.51
C ARG A 401 5.78 4.82 38.28
N TYR A 402 5.57 4.14 37.16
CA TYR A 402 6.30 4.40 35.92
C TYR A 402 6.06 5.84 35.43
N MET A 403 4.83 6.35 35.49
CA MET A 403 4.51 7.74 35.13
C MET A 403 5.34 8.75 35.92
N ILE A 404 5.63 8.49 37.21
CA ILE A 404 6.51 9.35 38.01
C ILE A 404 7.96 9.35 37.48
N GLU A 405 8.42 8.22 36.95
CA GLU A 405 9.78 8.03 36.45
C GLU A 405 10.00 8.56 35.01
N VAL A 406 8.93 8.69 34.21
CA VAL A 406 8.99 9.10 32.79
C VAL A 406 9.80 10.39 32.55
N PRO A 407 9.62 11.49 33.31
CA PRO A 407 10.41 12.71 33.10
C PRO A 407 11.92 12.49 33.29
N ALA A 408 12.33 11.66 34.25
CA ALA A 408 13.74 11.33 34.46
C ALA A 408 14.27 10.49 33.30
N ARG A 409 13.56 9.43 32.90
CA ARG A 409 13.94 8.55 31.78
C ARG A 409 14.09 9.29 30.46
N ARG A 410 13.21 10.27 30.18
CA ARG A 410 13.32 11.15 29.00
C ARG A 410 14.59 11.98 29.00
N ARG A 411 15.06 12.45 30.16
CA ARG A 411 16.31 13.23 30.29
C ARG A 411 17.54 12.34 30.17
N ASP A 412 17.50 11.17 30.77
CA ASP A 412 18.65 10.28 30.87
C ASP A 412 18.87 9.44 29.58
N GLY A 413 17.87 9.40 28.70
CA GLY A 413 17.98 8.72 27.40
C GLY A 413 18.05 7.20 27.51
N HIS A 414 17.51 6.65 28.60
CA HIS A 414 17.41 5.22 28.86
C HIS A 414 15.96 4.76 28.66
N PRO A 415 15.59 4.35 27.44
CA PRO A 415 14.23 3.89 27.18
C PRO A 415 13.98 2.56 27.90
N LEU A 416 12.73 2.33 28.29
CA LEU A 416 12.26 1.10 28.92
C LEU A 416 12.48 -0.12 28.02
N PHE A 417 12.42 0.11 26.71
CA PHE A 417 12.67 -0.88 25.68
C PHE A 417 13.78 -0.37 24.76
N SER A 418 14.83 -1.17 24.56
CA SER A 418 15.89 -0.91 23.57
C SER A 418 15.43 -0.78 22.10
N GLY A 419 14.14 -0.98 21.81
CA GLY A 419 13.55 -0.85 20.47
C GLY A 419 12.02 -0.87 20.45
N GLY A 420 11.40 -0.30 19.41
CA GLY A 420 9.96 -0.36 19.21
C GLY A 420 9.50 -1.64 18.49
N TRP A 421 8.38 -1.55 17.77
CA TRP A 421 7.77 -2.69 17.06
C TRP A 421 8.57 -3.14 15.83
N ALA A 422 9.34 -2.27 15.18
CA ALA A 422 10.17 -2.64 14.04
C ALA A 422 11.27 -3.61 14.44
N LEU A 423 12.04 -3.24 15.48
CA LEU A 423 13.12 -4.07 16.00
C LEU A 423 12.61 -5.38 16.60
N ARG A 424 11.37 -5.40 17.10
CA ARG A 424 10.72 -6.63 17.58
C ARG A 424 10.61 -7.67 16.47
N GLN A 425 10.17 -7.25 15.28
CA GLN A 425 10.00 -8.12 14.13
C GLN A 425 11.35 -8.61 13.59
N GLU A 426 12.36 -7.74 13.56
CA GLU A 426 13.69 -8.08 13.04
C GLU A 426 14.47 -9.06 13.93
N ARG A 427 14.26 -9.06 15.25
CA ARG A 427 15.13 -9.82 16.17
C ARG A 427 14.93 -11.33 16.14
N GLY A 428 13.85 -11.88 15.58
CA GLY A 428 13.64 -13.33 15.30
C GLY A 428 13.82 -14.34 16.46
N GLY A 429 14.30 -13.92 17.62
CA GLY A 429 14.86 -14.78 18.65
C GLY A 429 15.25 -14.02 19.92
N GLY A 430 14.33 -13.99 20.88
CA GLY A 430 14.68 -14.07 22.31
C GLY A 430 15.19 -12.81 23.03
N HIS A 431 15.49 -11.69 22.38
CA HIS A 431 15.89 -10.45 23.08
C HIS A 431 14.88 -9.31 22.86
N ASP A 432 13.62 -9.60 23.21
CA ASP A 432 12.54 -8.61 23.31
C ASP A 432 12.11 -8.42 24.78
N PHE A 433 13.01 -8.62 25.72
CA PHE A 433 12.69 -8.45 27.13
C PHE A 433 12.72 -6.97 27.51
N PRO A 434 11.82 -6.53 28.40
CA PRO A 434 11.97 -5.22 29.02
C PRO A 434 13.35 -5.14 29.69
N ASP A 435 14.06 -4.03 29.48
CA ASP A 435 15.36 -3.80 30.12
C ASP A 435 15.18 -3.56 31.65
N ASP A 436 13.93 -3.39 32.10
CA ASP A 436 13.51 -3.18 33.48
C ASP A 436 12.75 -4.39 34.06
N PRO A 437 13.24 -5.01 35.16
CA PRO A 437 12.57 -6.12 35.83
C PRO A 437 11.14 -5.83 36.29
N ASP A 438 10.80 -4.57 36.60
CA ASP A 438 9.46 -4.23 37.08
C ASP A 438 8.39 -4.39 35.97
N CYS A 439 8.79 -4.50 34.70
CA CYS A 439 7.88 -4.73 33.58
C CYS A 439 7.37 -6.18 33.47
N TYR A 440 8.05 -7.15 34.08
CA TYR A 440 7.61 -8.56 34.05
C TYR A 440 6.22 -8.74 34.68
N VAL A 441 5.78 -7.79 35.51
CA VAL A 441 4.46 -7.78 36.16
C VAL A 441 3.29 -7.87 35.17
N TRP A 442 3.46 -7.40 33.93
CA TRP A 442 2.40 -7.38 32.93
C TRP A 442 2.81 -7.99 31.58
N TRP A 443 4.07 -8.40 31.44
CA TRP A 443 4.64 -8.87 30.18
C TRP A 443 3.97 -10.13 29.65
N ASP A 444 3.78 -11.16 30.49
CA ASP A 444 3.17 -12.43 30.06
C ASP A 444 1.72 -12.25 29.58
N ASP A 445 0.97 -11.41 30.29
CA ASP A 445 -0.41 -11.07 29.93
C ASP A 445 -0.46 -10.31 28.60
N PHE A 446 0.50 -9.40 28.39
CA PHE A 446 0.65 -8.67 27.13
C PHE A 446 1.01 -9.61 25.97
N GLU A 447 2.00 -10.48 26.12
CA GLU A 447 2.40 -11.45 25.10
C GLU A 447 1.24 -12.37 24.72
N LYS A 448 0.50 -12.86 25.72
CA LYS A 448 -0.73 -13.63 25.50
C LYS A 448 -1.80 -12.80 24.79
N TYR A 449 -1.96 -11.53 25.16
CA TYR A 449 -2.95 -10.63 24.56
C TYR A 449 -2.67 -10.39 23.07
N VAL A 450 -1.40 -10.14 22.72
CA VAL A 450 -0.92 -9.89 21.36
C VAL A 450 -0.97 -11.16 20.53
N LYS A 451 -0.41 -12.28 21.02
CA LYS A 451 -0.38 -13.56 20.29
C LYS A 451 -1.76 -14.06 19.88
N ASN A 452 -2.77 -13.85 20.71
CA ASN A 452 -4.16 -14.24 20.42
C ASN A 452 -4.85 -13.35 19.37
N ARG A 453 -4.27 -12.20 19.02
CA ARG A 453 -4.89 -11.17 18.15
C ARG A 453 -4.07 -10.85 16.91
N LEU A 454 -2.86 -11.38 16.82
CA LEU A 454 -2.07 -11.37 15.59
C LEU A 454 -2.44 -12.58 14.72
N PRO A 455 -2.42 -12.43 13.38
CA PRO A 455 -2.64 -13.55 12.47
C PRO A 455 -1.57 -14.63 12.69
N THR A 456 -2.01 -15.87 12.90
CA THR A 456 -1.15 -17.05 13.00
C THR A 456 -0.38 -17.24 11.69
N GLY A 457 0.97 -17.22 11.74
CA GLY A 457 1.83 -17.47 10.58
C GLY A 457 2.46 -16.24 9.91
N GLN A 458 2.29 -15.02 10.46
CA GLN A 458 2.97 -13.80 9.97
C GLN A 458 4.12 -13.31 10.87
N MET A 459 4.49 -14.09 11.89
CA MET A 459 5.81 -13.92 12.54
C MET A 459 6.78 -14.86 11.86
N GLY A 460 7.53 -14.33 10.90
CA GLY A 460 8.59 -15.03 10.18
C GLY A 460 9.57 -14.03 9.62
#